data_AF-A0A3B1D277-F1
#
_entry.id   AF-A0A3B1D277-F1
#
_cell.length_a   1.000
_cell.length_b   1.000
_cell.length_c   1.000
_cell.angle_alpha   90.00
_cell.angle_beta   90.00
_cell.angle_gamma   90.00
#
_symmetry.space_group_name_H-M   'P 1'
#
loop_
_entity.id
_entity.type
_entity.pdbx_description
1 polymer ?
#
loop_
_entity_poly.entity_id
_entity_poly.type
_entity_poly.pdbx_seq_one_letter_code
_entity_poly.pdbx_strand_id
1 'polypeptide(L)' 'MIKFNFTEKEKELLSYERYHHPHPRVQRKMEALWL' A
#
# COMPACT_ATOMS: atom_id res chain seq x y z
N MET A 1 -8.40 4.69 -19.14
CA MET A 1 -8.27 4.71 -17.66
C MET A 1 -8.50 3.31 -17.14
N ILE A 2 -7.50 2.72 -16.47
CA ILE A 2 -7.65 1.41 -15.82
C ILE A 2 -8.27 1.66 -14.44
N LYS A 3 -9.40 0.99 -14.14
CA LYS A 3 -10.03 1.05 -12.83
C LYS A 3 -9.50 -0.10 -11.98
N PHE A 4 -8.77 0.22 -10.93
CA PHE A 4 -8.41 -0.75 -9.89
C PHE A 4 -9.48 -0.73 -8.81
N ASN A 5 -10.17 -1.87 -8.66
CA ASN A 5 -11.07 -2.08 -7.53
C ASN A 5 -10.29 -2.82 -6.45
N PHE A 6 -9.89 -2.12 -5.40
CA PHE A 6 -9.32 -2.75 -4.22
C PHE A 6 -10.44 -3.34 -3.37
N THR A 7 -10.34 -4.64 -3.11
CA THR A 7 -11.12 -5.33 -2.09
C THR A 7 -10.72 -4.85 -0.70
N GLU A 8 -11.58 -5.05 0.30
CA GLU A 8 -11.28 -4.65 1.69
C GLU A 8 -10.02 -5.34 2.23
N LYS A 9 -9.84 -6.63 1.92
CA LYS A 9 -8.65 -7.39 2.28
C LYS A 9 -7.37 -6.81 1.70
N GLU A 10 -7.41 -6.34 0.45
CA GLU A 10 -6.24 -5.69 -0.17
C GLU A 10 -5.91 -4.36 0.49
N LYS A 11 -6.93 -3.60 0.93
CA LYS A 11 -6.72 -2.35 1.69
C LYS A 11 -6.13 -2.60 3.07
N GLU A 12 -6.57 -3.65 3.75
CA GLU A 12 -6.00 -4.08 5.04
C GLU A 12 -4.54 -4.53 4.87
N LEU A 13 -4.26 -5.35 3.83
CA LEU A 13 -2.90 -5.80 3.53
C LEU A 13 -1.98 -4.63 3.21
N LEU A 14 -2.42 -3.68 2.37
CA LEU A 14 -1.67 -2.46 2.06
C LEU A 14 -1.41 -1.61 3.32
N SER A 15 -2.39 -1.52 4.22
CA SER A 15 -2.25 -0.80 5.49
C SER A 15 -1.23 -1.46 6.41
N TYR A 16 -1.18 -2.80 6.44
CA TYR A 16 -0.21 -3.56 7.21
C TYR A 16 1.20 -3.46 6.61
N GLU A 17 1.32 -3.69 5.30
CA GLU A 17 2.59 -3.63 4.58
C GLU A 17 3.25 -2.25 4.67
N ARG A 18 2.47 -1.16 4.69
CA ARG A 18 3.00 0.20 4.87
C ARG A 18 3.93 0.33 6.08
N TYR A 19 3.72 -0.44 7.15
CA TYR A 19 4.54 -0.38 8.35
C TYR A 19 5.58 -1.51 8.45
N HIS A 20 5.43 -2.58 7.65
CA HIS A 20 6.23 -3.81 7.76
C HIS A 20 6.90 -4.23 6.46
N HIS A 21 6.90 -3.37 5.42
CA HIS A 21 7.45 -3.76 4.14
C HIS A 21 8.98 -3.99 4.27
N PRO A 22 9.51 -5.12 3.79
CA PRO A 22 10.91 -5.49 3.98
C PRO A 22 11.89 -4.54 3.27
N HIS A 23 11.40 -3.79 2.27
CA HIS A 23 12.21 -2.89 1.48
C HIS A 23 11.92 -1.40 1.79
N PRO A 24 12.86 -0.63 2.35
CA PRO A 24 12.62 0.74 2.83
C PRO A 24 12.22 1.73 1.73
N ARG A 25 12.70 1.53 0.49
CA ARG A 25 12.29 2.38 -0.66
C ARG A 25 10.83 2.17 -1.06
N VAL A 26 10.28 0.97 -0.86
CA VAL A 26 8.87 0.69 -1.17
C VAL A 26 7.99 1.22 -0.04
N GLN A 27 8.43 1.08 1.21
CA GLN A 27 7.77 1.67 2.36
C GLN A 27 7.53 3.18 2.21
N ARG A 28 8.57 3.95 1.86
CA ARG A 28 8.46 5.39 1.58
C ARG A 28 7.50 5.74 0.44
N LYS A 29 7.41 4.87 -0.58
CA LYS A 29 6.46 5.06 -1.69
C LYS A 29 5.03 4.78 -1.25
N MET A 30 4.80 3.78 -0.39
CA MET A 30 3.49 3.49 0.17
C MET A 30 2.99 4.66 1.04
N GLU A 31 3.87 5.31 1.80
CA GLU A 31 3.54 6.53 2.55
C GLU A 31 3.10 7.67 1.61
N ALA A 32 3.85 7.89 0.52
CA ALA A 32 3.52 8.92 -0.47
C ALA A 32 2.23 8.62 -1.26
N LEU A 33 1.85 7.34 -1.40
CA LEU A 33 0.61 6.92 -2.07
C LEU A 33 -0.63 7.07 -1.18
N TRP A 34 -0.44 7.26 0.13
CA TRP A 34 -1.49 7.31 1.14
C TRP A 34 -1.87 8.74 1.56
N LEU A 35 -1.00 9.73 1.32
CA LEU A 35 -1.27 11.17 1.50
C LEU A 35 -1.87 11.79 0.23
#